data_AF-A0A7V5VNJ5-F1
#
_entry.id   AF-A0A7V5VNJ5-F1
#
_cell.length_a   1.000
_cell.length_b   1.000
_cell.length_c   1.000
_cell.angle_alpha   90.00
_cell.angle_beta   90.00
_cell.angle_gamma   90.00
#
_symmetry.space_group_name_H-M   'P 1'
#
loop_
_entity.id
_entity.type
_entity.pdbx_description
1 polymer ?
#
loop_
_entity_poly.entity_id
_entity_poly.type
_entity_poly.pdbx_seq_one_letter_code
_entity_poly.pdbx_strand_id
1 'polypeptide(L)' 'MKPQEVVRVLQRAGFVVVRQRGSHIHMKHPQEPGRRVTIPYHRRDLAPKTIASIIRQAGLTVEEFLKLR' A
#
# COMPACT_ATOMS: atom_id res chain seq x y z
N MET A 1 -7.39 4.06 -9.01
CA MET A 1 -7.28 4.19 -7.55
C MET A 1 -6.11 5.12 -7.25
N LYS A 2 -6.37 6.19 -6.50
CA LYS A 2 -5.33 7.18 -6.19
C LYS A 2 -4.37 6.64 -5.12
N PRO A 3 -3.09 7.02 -5.13
CA PRO A 3 -2.13 6.59 -4.10
C PRO A 3 -2.58 6.85 -2.66
N GLN A 4 -3.29 7.95 -2.43
CA GLN A 4 -3.86 8.30 -1.12
C GLN A 4 -4.82 7.23 -0.60
N GLU A 5 -5.62 6.65 -1.49
CA GLU A 5 -6.59 5.62 -1.16
C GLU A 5 -5.87 4.32 -0.79
N VAL A 6 -4.86 3.91 -1.58
CA VAL A 6 -4.03 2.73 -1.28
C VAL A 6 -3.32 2.86 0.08
N VAL A 7 -2.77 4.03 0.39
CA VAL A 7 -2.13 4.28 1.69
C VAL A 7 -3.14 4.10 2.84
N ARG A 8 -4.36 4.64 2.71
CA ARG A 8 -5.40 4.49 3.74
C ARG A 8 -5.82 3.04 3.93
N VAL A 9 -5.97 2.29 2.84
CA VAL A 9 -6.30 0.85 2.90
C VAL A 9 -5.22 0.09 3.65
N LEU A 10 -3.95 0.34 3.32
CA LEU A 10 -2.84 -0.32 4.01
C LEU A 10 -2.73 0.11 5.49
N GLN A 11 -3.04 1.36 5.82
CA GLN A 11 -3.13 1.79 7.22
C GLN A 11 -4.22 1.03 7.99
N ARG A 12 -5.40 0.82 7.39
CA ARG A 12 -6.46 -0.02 7.96
C ARG A 12 -6.04 -1.49 8.08
N ALA A 13 -5.19 -1.98 7.18
CA ALA A 13 -4.56 -3.29 7.25
C ALA A 13 -3.39 -3.37 8.26
N GLY A 14 -3.18 -2.34 9.09
CA GLY A 14 -2.14 -2.34 10.13
C GLY A 14 -0.76 -1.85 9.68
N PHE A 15 -0.59 -1.40 8.43
CA PHE A 15 0.68 -0.85 7.97
C PHE A 15 0.89 0.58 8.48
N VAL A 16 2.15 0.89 8.78
CA VAL A 16 2.57 2.25 9.18
C VAL A 16 3.53 2.82 8.15
N VAL A 17 3.42 4.13 7.90
CA VAL A 17 4.37 4.86 7.06
C VAL A 17 5.69 4.96 7.81
N VAL A 18 6.78 4.51 7.19
CA VAL A 18 8.11 4.56 7.79
C VAL A 18 8.98 5.66 7.23
N ARG A 19 8.82 5.95 5.94
CA ARG A 19 9.62 6.93 5.22
C ARG A 19 8.90 7.35 3.96
N GLN A 20 9.10 8.61 3.59
CA GLN A 20 8.82 9.08 2.25
C GLN A 20 10.12 9.61 1.62
N ARG A 21 10.41 9.21 0.39
CA ARG A 21 11.53 9.76 -0.41
C ARG A 21 10.97 10.24 -1.74
N GLY A 22 10.87 11.56 -1.88
CA GLY A 22 10.21 12.18 -3.03
C GLY A 22 8.77 11.69 -3.18
N SER A 23 8.43 11.21 -4.37
CA SER A 23 7.11 10.66 -4.70
C SER A 23 6.95 9.18 -4.36
N HIS A 24 7.73 8.61 -3.42
CA HIS A 24 7.54 7.22 -2.98
C HIS A 24 7.35 7.15 -1.47
N ILE A 25 6.29 6.48 -1.04
CA ILE A 25 5.99 6.18 0.37
C ILE A 25 6.35 4.73 0.64
N HIS A 26 7.15 4.51 1.68
CA HIS A 26 7.44 3.19 2.20
C HIS A 26 6.59 2.92 3.44
N MET A 27 5.94 1.78 3.47
CA MET A 27 5.12 1.31 4.59
C MET A 27 5.58 -0.07 5.04
N LYS A 28 5.46 -0.36 6.35
CA LYS A 28 5.75 -1.68 6.93
C LYS A 28 4.63 -2.12 7.87
N HIS A 29 4.45 -3.43 8.02
CA HIS A 29 3.62 -3.98 9.08
C HIS A 29 4.45 -4.15 10.38
N PRO A 30 4.08 -3.54 11.51
CA PRO A 30 4.86 -3.61 12.75
C PRO A 30 5.00 -5.04 13.29
N GLN A 31 3.95 -5.85 13.21
CA GLN A 31 3.91 -7.22 13.73
C GLN A 31 4.45 -8.24 12.73
N GLU A 32 4.60 -7.88 11.46
CA GLU A 32 5.09 -8.76 10.40
C GLU A 32 6.21 -8.07 9.61
N PRO A 33 7.46 -8.08 10.11
CA PRO A 33 8.57 -7.27 9.57
C PRO A 33 8.91 -7.54 8.10
N GLY A 34 8.51 -8.70 7.57
CA GLY A 34 8.66 -9.10 6.16
C GLY A 34 7.66 -8.41 5.22
N ARG A 35 6.54 -7.89 5.73
CA ARG A 35 5.53 -7.16 4.93
C ARG A 35 5.93 -5.70 4.80
N ARG A 36 6.51 -5.36 3.65
CA ARG A 36 6.93 -4.00 3.30
C ARG A 36 6.44 -3.66 1.91
N VAL A 37 5.93 -2.45 1.76
CA VAL A 37 5.34 -1.98 0.51
C VAL A 37 5.92 -0.61 0.15
N THR A 38 6.18 -0.40 -1.13
CA THR A 38 6.55 0.91 -1.68
C THR A 38 5.45 1.38 -2.61
N ILE A 39 4.93 2.58 -2.36
CA ILE A 39 3.77 3.14 -3.07
C ILE A 39 4.24 4.38 -3.83
N PRO A 40 4.15 4.39 -5.17
CA PRO A 40 4.29 5.62 -5.94
C PRO A 40 3.18 6.59 -5.53
N TYR A 41 3.54 7.81 -5.17
CA TYR A 41 2.69 8.84 -4.60
C TYR A 41 2.68 10.09 -5.49
N HIS A 42 1.86 10.03 -6.52
CA HIS A 42 1.59 11.12 -7.46
C HIS A 42 0.09 11.42 -7.54
N ARG A 43 -0.31 12.50 -8.24
CA ARG A 43 -1.72 12.94 -8.30
C ARG A 43 -2.63 12.04 -9.16
N ARG A 44 -2.07 11.25 -10.07
CA ARG A 44 -2.81 10.35 -10.97
C ARG A 44 -3.12 9.01 -10.31
N ASP A 45 -4.02 8.25 -10.92
CA ASP A 45 -4.30 6.88 -10.52
C ASP A 45 -3.10 5.96 -10.72
N LEU A 46 -2.96 4.98 -9.83
CA LEU A 46 -2.00 3.89 -10.00
C LEU A 46 -2.50 2.91 -11.05
N ALA A 47 -1.57 2.39 -11.86
CA ALA A 47 -1.87 1.33 -12.80
C ALA A 47 -2.38 0.08 -12.07
N PRO A 48 -3.32 -0.69 -12.64
CA PRO A 48 -3.84 -1.91 -12.01
C PRO A 48 -2.74 -2.91 -11.63
N LYS A 49 -1.69 -3.05 -12.46
CA LYS A 49 -0.53 -3.90 -12.17
C LYS A 49 0.24 -3.44 -10.92
N THR A 50 0.36 -2.11 -10.72
CA THR A 50 1.02 -1.55 -9.53
C THR A 50 0.20 -1.85 -8.28
N ILE A 51 -1.12 -1.68 -8.34
CA ILE A 51 -2.02 -2.01 -7.22
C ILE A 51 -1.95 -3.51 -6.90
N ALA A 52 -2.00 -4.38 -7.91
CA ALA A 52 -1.87 -5.83 -7.72
C ALA A 52 -0.52 -6.22 -7.09
N SER A 53 0.57 -5.58 -7.51
CA SER A 53 1.89 -5.79 -6.91
C SER A 53 1.92 -5.35 -5.45
N ILE A 54 1.30 -4.21 -5.12
CA ILE A 54 1.17 -3.70 -3.75
C ILE A 54 0.37 -4.68 -2.88
N ILE A 55 -0.77 -5.17 -3.35
CA ILE A 55 -1.61 -6.15 -2.65
C ILE A 55 -0.81 -7.42 -2.33
N ARG A 56 -0.08 -7.93 -3.32
CA ARG A 56 0.78 -9.11 -3.16
C ARG A 56 1.92 -8.87 -2.15
N GLN A 57 2.58 -7.71 -2.21
CA GLN A 57 3.65 -7.34 -1.25
C GLN A 57 3.12 -7.13 0.16
N ALA A 58 1.87 -6.66 0.29
CA ALA A 58 1.18 -6.51 1.56
C ALA A 58 0.74 -7.86 2.16
N GLY A 59 0.84 -8.96 1.41
CA GLY A 59 0.35 -10.27 1.84
C GLY A 59 -1.18 -10.31 1.99
N LEU A 60 -1.89 -9.51 1.20
CA LEU A 60 -3.35 -9.46 1.17
C LEU A 60 -3.87 -10.14 -0.08
N THR A 61 -5.08 -10.68 0.00
CA THR A 61 -5.89 -11.03 -1.17
C THR A 61 -6.55 -9.78 -1.75
N VAL A 62 -7.01 -9.86 -3.00
CA VAL A 62 -7.78 -8.78 -3.63
C VAL A 62 -9.06 -8.50 -2.85
N GLU A 63 -9.72 -9.54 -2.34
CA GLU A 63 -10.96 -9.41 -1.56
C GLU A 63 -10.73 -8.71 -0.22
N GLU A 64 -9.70 -9.08 0.54
CA GLU A 64 -9.34 -8.40 1.80
C GLU A 64 -9.02 -6.93 1.55
N PHE A 65 -8.25 -6.64 0.49
CA PHE A 65 -7.92 -5.27 0.12
C PHE A 65 -9.17 -4.45 -0.21
N LEU A 66 -10.12 -5.01 -0.97
CA LEU A 66 -11.36 -4.33 -1.33
C LEU A 66 -12.30 -4.12 -0.13
N LYS A 67 -12.31 -5.03 0.85
CA LYS A 67 -13.08 -4.86 2.11
C LYS A 67 -12.55 -3.71 2.97
N LEU A 68 -11.27 -3.39 2.85
CA LEU A 68 -10.61 -2.33 3.62
C LEU A 68 -10.61 -0.97 2.89
N ARG A 69 -11.11 -0.92 1.65
CA ARG A 69 -11.26 0.28 0.82
C ARG A 69 -12.29 1.24 1.39
#